data_AF-A0A5E7SP29-F1
#
_entry.id   AF-A0A5E7SP29-F1
#
_cell.length_a   1.000
_cell.length_b   1.000
_cell.length_c   1.000
_cell.angle_alpha   90.00
_cell.angle_beta   90.00
_cell.angle_gamma   90.00
#
_symmetry.space_group_name_H-M   'P 1'
#
loop_
_entity.id
_entity.type
_entity.pdbx_description
1 polymer ?
#
loop_
_entity_poly.entity_id
_entity_poly.type
_entity_poly.pdbx_seq_one_letter_code
_entity_poly.pdbx_strand_id
1 'polypeptide(L)'
;MILAPNLPDDHLMQQLMQLLHEELGFPERKTISLGTSINFDLGCNGADARHLIETLEDHFAIDFVDFDSYRYFQPDGFDVNLKRKAKGRGEKVPLTIGMLYRAIKAERWDTLELEGL
;
A
#
# COMPACT_ATOMS: atom_id res chain seq x y z
N MET A 1 8.94 15.92 -1.27
CA MET A 1 9.40 14.52 -1.30
C MET A 1 10.66 14.42 -2.13
N ILE A 2 11.54 13.47 -1.83
CA ILE A 2 12.68 13.13 -2.68
C ILE A 2 12.38 11.74 -3.27
N LEU A 3 12.35 11.59 -4.59
CA LEU A 3 12.19 10.30 -5.24
C LEU A 3 13.56 9.64 -5.36
N ALA A 4 13.66 8.37 -4.98
CA ALA A 4 14.89 7.61 -5.13
C ALA A 4 15.19 7.35 -6.63
N PRO A 5 16.47 7.35 -7.04
CA PRO A 5 16.87 7.25 -8.44
C PRO A 5 16.57 5.89 -9.10
N ASN A 6 16.21 4.89 -8.30
CA ASN A 6 15.79 3.56 -8.75
C ASN A 6 14.27 3.43 -8.96
N LEU A 7 13.51 4.53 -8.83
CA LEU A 7 12.11 4.54 -9.20
C LEU A 7 11.96 4.60 -10.72
N PRO A 8 11.06 3.81 -11.31
CA PRO A 8 10.71 3.93 -12.72
C PRO A 8 10.10 5.31 -12.99
N ASP A 9 10.57 5.97 -14.05
CA ASP A 9 10.10 7.30 -14.48
C ASP A 9 8.93 7.19 -15.49
N ASP A 10 8.02 6.25 -15.25
CA ASP A 10 6.85 6.02 -16.11
C ASP A 10 5.62 6.75 -15.59
N HIS A 11 4.65 7.01 -16.47
CA HIS A 11 3.41 7.73 -16.13
C HIS A 11 2.63 7.06 -14.98
N LEU A 12 2.56 5.73 -14.97
CA LEU A 12 1.91 4.97 -13.89
C LEU A 12 2.57 5.21 -12.53
N MET A 13 3.91 5.31 -12.48
CA MET A 13 4.61 5.57 -11.23
C MET A 13 4.33 6.99 -10.73
N GLN A 14 4.32 7.97 -11.63
CA GLN A 14 3.98 9.36 -11.31
C GLN A 14 2.56 9.47 -10.75
N GLN A 15 1.58 8.81 -11.40
CA GLN A 15 0.19 8.77 -10.93
C GLN A 15 0.06 8.08 -9.56
N LEU A 16 0.75 6.95 -9.35
CA LEU A 16 0.75 6.25 -8.07
C LEU A 16 1.31 7.15 -6.95
N MET A 17 2.43 7.82 -7.20
CA MET A 17 3.04 8.73 -6.23
C MET A 17 2.15 9.93 -5.93
N GLN A 18 1.46 10.45 -6.94
CA GLN A 18 0.51 11.55 -6.77
C GLN A 18 -0.68 11.12 -5.90
N LEU A 19 -1.33 9.99 -6.22
CA LEU A 19 -2.45 9.47 -5.44
C LEU A 19 -2.03 9.17 -4.00
N LEU A 20 -0.88 8.52 -3.79
CA LEU A 20 -0.39 8.26 -2.43
C LEU A 20 -0.05 9.56 -1.67
N HIS A 21 0.42 10.60 -2.36
CA HIS A 21 0.66 11.90 -1.75
C HIS A 21 -0.64 12.60 -1.33
N GLU A 22 -1.68 12.51 -2.16
CA GLU A 22 -3.00 13.08 -1.87
C GLU A 22 -3.71 12.34 -0.73
N GLU A 23 -3.67 11.00 -0.73
CA GLU A 23 -4.37 10.18 0.26
C GLU A 23 -3.66 10.14 1.62
N LEU A 24 -2.32 10.09 1.63
CA LEU A 24 -1.53 9.86 2.86
C LEU A 24 -0.72 11.08 3.32
N GLY A 25 -0.51 12.08 2.46
CA GLY A 25 0.27 13.26 2.79
C GLY A 25 1.76 12.95 2.99
N PHE A 26 2.52 12.81 1.90
CA PHE A 26 3.95 12.48 2.03
C PHE A 26 4.75 13.53 2.79
N PRO A 27 5.61 13.12 3.75
CA PRO A 27 6.53 14.02 4.42
C PRO A 27 7.55 14.62 3.44
N GLU A 28 7.72 15.94 3.49
CA GLU A 28 8.55 16.70 2.54
C GLU A 28 10.02 16.22 2.49
N ARG A 29 10.52 15.71 3.61
CA ARG A 29 11.93 15.33 3.84
C ARG A 29 12.20 13.83 3.75
N LYS A 30 11.28 13.05 3.20
CA LYS A 30 11.45 11.59 3.08
C LYS A 30 11.84 11.17 1.67
N THR A 31 12.75 10.22 1.60
CA THR A 31 13.13 9.59 0.34
C THR A 31 12.18 8.43 0.09
N ILE A 32 11.37 8.55 -0.95
CA ILE A 32 10.40 7.53 -1.35
C ILE A 32 11.08 6.60 -2.36
N SER A 33 10.98 5.30 -2.13
CA SER A 33 11.56 4.24 -2.96
C SER A 33 10.54 3.12 -3.16
N LEU A 34 10.80 2.18 -4.06
CA LEU A 34 9.95 0.99 -4.21
C LEU A 34 9.81 0.17 -2.92
N GLY A 35 10.84 0.14 -2.08
CA GLY A 35 10.81 -0.52 -0.77
C GLY A 35 10.14 0.28 0.34
N THR A 36 9.70 1.52 0.07
CA THR A 36 8.97 2.32 1.06
C THR A 36 7.67 1.62 1.42
N SER A 37 7.49 1.36 2.71
CA SER A 37 6.33 0.64 3.24
C SER A 37 5.18 1.59 3.55
N ILE A 38 4.05 1.44 2.90
CA ILE A 38 2.88 2.32 3.05
C ILE A 38 2.32 2.28 4.48
N ASN A 39 2.23 1.08 5.04
CA ASN A 39 1.75 0.86 6.40
C ASN A 39 2.74 1.30 7.50
N PHE A 40 4.04 1.09 7.31
CA PHE A 40 5.04 1.38 8.35
C PHE A 40 5.73 2.74 8.18
N ASP A 41 6.08 3.09 6.95
CA ASP A 41 6.90 4.25 6.61
C ASP A 41 6.04 5.50 6.37
N LEU A 42 4.86 5.34 5.78
CA LEU A 42 3.90 6.42 5.53
C LEU A 42 2.80 6.51 6.60
N GLY A 43 2.75 5.57 7.54
CA GLY A 43 1.81 5.59 8.67
C GLY A 43 0.36 5.30 8.29
N CYS A 44 0.10 4.71 7.11
CA CYS A 44 -1.24 4.32 6.69
C CYS A 44 -1.77 3.21 7.61
N ASN A 45 -2.87 3.49 8.31
CA ASN A 45 -3.53 2.55 9.22
C ASN A 45 -4.82 1.98 8.59
N GLY A 46 -5.51 1.07 9.28
CA GLY A 46 -6.68 0.38 8.74
C GLY A 46 -7.85 1.26 8.28
N ALA A 47 -8.01 2.47 8.80
CA ALA A 47 -9.05 3.39 8.35
C ALA A 47 -8.65 4.05 7.01
N ASP A 48 -7.44 4.60 6.94
CA ASP A 48 -6.89 5.22 5.73
C ASP A 48 -6.69 4.20 4.60
N ALA A 49 -6.27 2.99 4.98
CA ALA A 49 -6.01 1.89 4.07
C ALA A 49 -7.24 1.49 3.26
N ARG A 50 -8.42 1.47 3.90
CA ARG A 50 -9.63 1.07 3.20
C ARG A 50 -9.92 2.07 2.06
N HIS A 51 -9.87 3.36 2.38
CA HIS A 51 -10.09 4.42 1.40
C HIS A 51 -9.05 4.35 0.28
N LEU A 52 -7.76 4.21 0.63
CA LEU A 52 -6.68 4.09 -0.33
C LEU A 52 -6.89 2.93 -1.33
N ILE A 53 -7.29 1.75 -0.86
CA ILE A 53 -7.52 0.59 -1.72
C ILE A 53 -8.74 0.81 -2.63
N GLU A 54 -9.83 1.39 -2.10
CA GLU A 54 -11.00 1.76 -2.91
C GLU A 54 -10.61 2.77 -4.01
N THR A 55 -9.82 3.79 -3.70
CA THR A 55 -9.32 4.77 -4.68
C THR A 55 -8.38 4.13 -5.71
N LEU A 56 -7.51 3.21 -5.30
CA LEU A 56 -6.59 2.49 -6.20
C LEU A 56 -7.34 1.59 -7.19
N GLU A 57 -8.37 0.88 -6.71
CA GLU A 57 -9.22 0.03 -7.54
C GLU A 57 -9.93 0.85 -8.63
N ASP A 58 -10.53 1.99 -8.25
CA ASP A 58 -11.24 2.87 -9.18
C ASP A 58 -10.29 3.57 -10.17
N HIS A 59 -9.17 4.13 -9.67
CA HIS A 59 -8.28 4.96 -10.47
C HIS A 59 -7.39 4.17 -11.44
N PHE A 60 -6.99 2.94 -11.05
CA PHE A 60 -6.09 2.11 -11.85
C PHE A 60 -6.73 0.84 -12.40
N ALA A 61 -8.03 0.62 -12.17
CA ALA A 61 -8.78 -0.56 -12.60
C ALA A 61 -8.11 -1.88 -12.18
N ILE A 62 -7.54 -1.92 -10.96
CA ILE A 62 -6.85 -3.10 -10.43
C ILE A 62 -7.86 -4.01 -9.77
N ASP A 63 -7.81 -5.30 -10.08
CA ASP A 63 -8.62 -6.27 -9.36
C ASP A 63 -7.93 -6.74 -8.06
N PHE A 64 -8.52 -6.42 -6.89
CA PHE A 64 -8.02 -6.80 -5.56
C PHE A 64 -8.60 -8.14 -5.05
N VAL A 65 -8.90 -9.10 -5.93
CA VAL A 65 -9.49 -10.42 -5.58
C VAL A 65 -8.89 -11.14 -4.36
N ASP A 66 -7.56 -11.15 -4.21
CA ASP A 66 -6.84 -11.89 -3.14
C ASP A 66 -6.31 -10.97 -2.04
N PHE A 67 -6.67 -9.68 -2.07
CA PHE A 67 -6.14 -8.71 -1.15
C PHE A 67 -6.71 -8.85 0.26
N ASP A 68 -5.85 -9.13 1.25
CA ASP A 68 -6.22 -9.12 2.66
C ASP A 68 -5.69 -7.86 3.37
N SER A 69 -6.58 -6.90 3.63
CA SER A 69 -6.24 -5.65 4.31
C SER A 69 -5.64 -5.87 5.71
N TYR A 70 -6.07 -6.91 6.44
CA TYR A 70 -5.49 -7.20 7.76
C TYR A 70 -4.13 -7.90 7.69
N ARG A 71 -3.65 -8.28 6.51
CA ARG A 71 -2.28 -8.79 6.33
C ARG A 71 -1.27 -7.66 6.40
N TYR A 72 -1.61 -6.53 5.79
CA TYR A 72 -0.74 -5.36 5.66
C TYR A 72 -1.02 -4.31 6.73
N PHE A 73 -2.28 -3.99 6.98
CA PHE A 73 -2.64 -2.87 7.84
C PHE A 73 -2.96 -3.32 9.25
N GLN A 74 -2.63 -2.47 10.22
CA GLN A 74 -3.10 -2.64 11.59
C GLN A 74 -4.49 -2.05 11.72
N PRO A 75 -5.43 -2.74 12.38
CA PRO A 75 -6.72 -2.14 12.67
C PRO A 75 -6.50 -0.92 13.57
N ASP A 76 -7.09 0.21 13.17
CA ASP A 76 -7.03 1.43 13.95
C ASP A 76 -7.89 1.28 15.24
N GLY A 77 -7.39 1.82 16.35
CA GLY A 77 -8.16 1.93 17.60
C GLY A 77 -8.15 0.74 18.58
N PHE A 78 -9.08 0.80 19.55
CA PHE A 78 -9.25 -0.18 20.64
C PHE A 78 -10.24 -1.30 20.32
N ASP A 79 -10.73 -1.36 19.09
CA ASP A 79 -11.77 -2.30 18.67
C ASP A 79 -11.34 -3.75 18.87
N VAL A 80 -11.81 -4.33 19.97
CA VAL A 80 -11.47 -5.69 20.40
C VAL A 80 -11.84 -6.73 19.34
N ASN A 81 -12.86 -6.45 18.53
CA ASN A 81 -13.32 -7.35 17.47
C ASN A 81 -12.34 -7.34 16.28
N LEU A 82 -11.85 -6.17 15.87
CA LEU A 82 -10.82 -6.05 14.83
C LEU A 82 -9.49 -6.65 15.31
N LYS A 83 -9.11 -6.40 16.56
CA LYS A 83 -7.94 -7.02 17.19
C LYS A 83 -8.04 -8.55 17.25
N ARG A 84 -9.21 -9.10 17.56
CA ARG A 84 -9.44 -10.56 17.49
C ARG A 84 -9.35 -11.11 16.07
N LYS A 85 -9.86 -10.40 15.05
CA LYS A 85 -9.74 -10.83 13.64
C LYS A 85 -8.30 -10.80 13.13
N ALA A 86 -7.50 -9.85 13.61
CA ALA A 86 -6.06 -9.77 13.33
C ALA A 86 -5.24 -10.78 14.13
N LYS A 87 -5.74 -11.24 15.28
CA LYS A 87 -5.07 -12.22 16.14
C LYS A 87 -4.99 -13.58 15.43
N GLY A 88 -3.77 -14.02 15.13
CA GLY A 88 -3.49 -15.29 14.47
C GLY A 88 -3.11 -15.19 12.99
N ARG A 89 -3.09 -13.98 12.40
CA ARG A 89 -2.70 -13.75 10.99
C ARG A 89 -1.18 -13.65 10.74
N GLY A 90 -0.34 -13.98 11.72
CA GLY A 90 1.12 -13.94 11.60
C GLY A 90 1.75 -12.56 11.77
N GLU A 91 3.04 -12.46 11.45
CA GLU A 91 3.78 -11.19 11.42
C GLU A 91 3.26 -10.31 10.28
N LYS A 92 3.20 -8.99 10.53
CA LYS A 92 2.69 -8.02 9.55
C LYS A 92 3.69 -7.87 8.43
N VAL A 93 3.24 -8.07 7.20
CA VAL A 93 4.06 -7.88 5.99
C VAL A 93 4.03 -6.39 5.61
N PRO A 94 5.17 -5.78 5.28
CA PRO A 94 5.19 -4.42 4.75
C PRO A 94 4.50 -4.37 3.38
N LEU A 95 3.47 -3.52 3.24
CA LEU A 95 2.92 -3.20 1.93
C LEU A 95 3.80 -2.15 1.30
N THR A 96 4.61 -2.51 0.32
CA THR A 96 5.55 -1.57 -0.30
C THR A 96 4.98 -0.91 -1.55
N ILE A 97 5.47 0.27 -1.89
CA ILE A 97 5.10 0.96 -3.13
C ILE A 97 5.41 0.10 -4.37
N GLY A 98 6.48 -0.71 -4.32
CA GLY A 98 6.82 -1.65 -5.38
C GLY A 98 5.76 -2.72 -5.60
N MET A 99 5.10 -3.19 -4.54
CA MET A 99 3.98 -4.14 -4.65
C MET A 99 2.79 -3.49 -5.36
N LEU A 100 2.40 -2.27 -4.96
CA LEU A 100 1.32 -1.53 -5.63
C LEU A 100 1.64 -1.28 -7.10
N TYR A 101 2.86 -0.81 -7.40
CA TYR A 101 3.26 -0.53 -8.78
C TYR A 101 3.21 -1.78 -9.67
N ARG A 102 3.64 -2.93 -9.16
CA ARG A 102 3.51 -4.19 -9.90
C ARG A 102 2.06 -4.62 -10.06
N ALA A 103 1.24 -4.48 -9.02
CA ALA A 103 -0.19 -4.80 -9.09
C ALA A 103 -0.91 -3.94 -10.13
N ILE A 104 -0.63 -2.63 -10.15
CA ILE A 104 -1.13 -1.69 -11.16
C ILE A 104 -0.71 -2.13 -12.57
N LYS A 105 0.57 -2.45 -12.74
CA LYS A 105 1.09 -2.86 -14.05
C LYS A 105 0.49 -4.18 -14.54
N ALA A 106 0.11 -5.06 -13.61
CA ALA A 106 -0.55 -6.33 -13.91
C ALA A 106 -2.08 -6.23 -13.91
N GLU A 107 -2.64 -5.06 -13.58
CA GLU A 107 -4.07 -4.79 -13.39
C GLU A 107 -4.74 -5.77 -12.41
N ARG A 108 -3.95 -6.40 -11.53
CA ARG A 108 -4.40 -7.43 -10.59
C ARG A 108 -3.51 -7.50 -9.36
N TRP A 109 -4.11 -7.81 -8.21
CA TRP A 109 -3.40 -8.11 -6.98
C TRP A 109 -3.07 -9.61 -6.89
N ASP A 110 -1.79 -9.95 -6.96
CA ASP A 110 -1.31 -11.33 -6.79
C ASP A 110 -0.39 -11.40 -5.55
N THR A 111 -0.97 -11.74 -4.39
CA THR A 111 -0.25 -11.72 -3.10
C THR A 111 1.03 -12.54 -3.12
N LEU A 112 1.01 -13.72 -3.76
CA LEU A 112 2.17 -14.61 -3.80
C LEU A 112 3.30 -14.03 -4.65
N GLU A 113 2.98 -13.47 -5.81
CA GLU A 113 3.99 -12.85 -6.67
C GLU A 113 4.54 -11.54 -6.09
N LEU A 114 3.68 -10.77 -5.41
CA LEU A 114 4.04 -9.47 -4.85
C LEU A 114 4.80 -9.57 -3.53
N GLU A 115 4.59 -10.61 -2.73
CA GLU A 115 5.34 -10.82 -1.48
C GLU A 115 6.67 -11.55 -1.70
N GLY A 116 6.86 -12.24 -2.82
CA GLY A 116 8.12 -12.90 -3.20
C GLY A 116 9.18 -11.97 -3.81
N LEU A 117 8.96 -10.66 -3.70
CA LEU A 117 9.67 -9.58 -4.40
C LEU A 117 11.02 -9.20 -3.78
#